data_AF-A0A4Q2XZN6-F1
#
_entry.id   AF-A0A4Q2XZN6-F1
#
_cell.length_a   1.000
_cell.length_b   1.000
_cell.length_c   1.000
_cell.angle_alpha   90.00
_cell.angle_beta   90.00
_cell.angle_gamma   90.00
#
_symmetry.space_group_name_H-M   'P 1'
#
loop_
_entity.id
_entity.type
_entity.pdbx_description
1 polymer ?
#
loop_
_entity_poly.entity_id
_entity_poly.type
_entity_poly.pdbx_seq_one_letter_code
_entity_poly.pdbx_strand_id
1 'polypeptide(L)'
;GNIAGGAAAKMRHYKLDHYFPFGAYGCDHADRNLLGPIALERAAAHAGRSFSAGETWVIGDTPKDIACAHAIGARCLAVATGRFTAEELERYGADKVVETLEDAADFI
;
A
#
# COMPACT_ATOMS: atom_id res chain seq x y z
N GLY A 1 6.45 10.77 -10.90
CA GLY A 1 7.19 10.52 -9.64
C GLY A 1 6.21 10.22 -8.51
N ASN A 2 6.72 9.97 -7.30
CA ASN A 2 5.92 9.48 -6.17
C ASN A 2 5.59 10.57 -5.13
N ILE A 3 5.80 11.84 -5.48
CA ILE A 3 5.39 12.99 -4.66
C ILE A 3 3.89 13.26 -4.80
N ALA A 4 3.31 14.00 -3.84
CA ALA A 4 1.87 14.26 -3.77
C ALA A 4 1.27 14.76 -5.09
N GLY A 5 1.86 15.77 -5.72
CA GLY A 5 1.36 16.31 -6.99
C GLY A 5 1.38 15.30 -8.14
N GLY A 6 2.43 14.47 -8.22
CA GLY A 6 2.54 13.41 -9.22
C GLY A 6 1.57 12.26 -8.97
N ALA A 7 1.31 11.92 -7.71
CA ALA A 7 0.27 10.97 -7.34
C ALA A 7 -1.12 11.51 -7.72
N ALA A 8 -1.44 12.75 -7.30
CA ALA A 8 -2.73 13.39 -7.60
C ALA A 8 -3.01 13.48 -9.11
N ALA A 9 -2.01 13.81 -9.93
CA ALA A 9 -2.16 13.84 -11.38
C ALA A 9 -2.54 12.47 -11.96
N LYS A 10 -1.89 11.38 -11.51
CA LYS A 10 -2.23 10.01 -11.93
C LYS A 10 -3.63 9.61 -11.47
N MET A 11 -4.00 9.89 -10.22
CA MET A 11 -5.31 9.54 -9.68
C MET A 11 -6.44 10.23 -10.44
N ARG A 12 -6.29 11.53 -10.73
CA ARG A 12 -7.28 12.29 -11.52
C ARG A 12 -7.39 11.79 -12.96
N HIS A 13 -6.25 11.45 -13.59
CA HIS A 13 -6.24 10.92 -14.95
C HIS A 13 -7.10 9.65 -15.08
N TYR A 14 -7.00 8.75 -14.11
CA TYR A 14 -7.79 7.51 -14.06
C TYR A 14 -9.11 7.64 -13.29
N LYS A 15 -9.48 8.85 -12.83
CA LYS A 15 -10.69 9.12 -12.05
C LYS A 15 -10.81 8.23 -10.81
N LEU A 16 -9.73 8.13 -10.06
CA LEU A 16 -9.64 7.37 -8.81
C LEU A 16 -9.55 8.28 -7.59
N ASP A 17 -9.37 9.58 -7.77
CA ASP A 17 -9.11 10.53 -6.70
C ASP A 17 -10.26 10.63 -5.68
N HIS A 18 -11.50 10.32 -6.08
CA HIS A 18 -12.64 10.30 -5.17
C HIS A 18 -12.67 9.10 -4.21
N TYR A 19 -11.90 8.04 -4.47
CA TYR A 19 -11.79 6.89 -3.56
C TYR A 19 -10.74 7.09 -2.46
N PHE A 20 -9.77 7.99 -2.67
CA PHE A 20 -8.61 8.14 -1.78
C PHE A 20 -8.54 9.58 -1.23
N PRO A 21 -9.31 9.89 -0.16
CA PRO A 21 -9.41 11.24 0.39
C PRO A 21 -8.11 11.73 1.08
N PHE A 22 -7.19 10.82 1.39
CA PHE A 22 -5.87 11.11 1.96
C PHE A 22 -4.83 10.11 1.43
N GLY A 23 -3.54 10.39 1.69
CA GLY A 23 -2.45 9.47 1.39
C GLY A 23 -1.12 9.93 1.97
N ALA A 24 -0.09 9.08 1.88
CA ALA A 24 1.30 9.40 2.17
C ALA A 24 2.15 9.21 0.90
N TYR A 25 3.09 10.11 0.66
CA TYR A 25 3.79 10.25 -0.60
C TYR A 25 5.30 10.36 -0.37
N GLY A 26 6.12 10.09 -1.38
CA GLY A 26 7.59 10.13 -1.26
C GLY A 26 8.19 11.51 -0.96
N CYS A 27 7.38 12.58 -0.92
CA CYS A 27 7.80 13.89 -0.41
C CYS A 27 7.55 14.08 1.09
N ASP A 28 6.80 13.19 1.73
CA ASP A 28 6.56 13.23 3.18
C ASP A 28 7.78 12.75 3.96
N HIS A 29 8.51 11.75 3.44
CA HIS A 29 9.75 11.28 4.04
C HIS A 29 10.67 10.58 3.03
N ALA A 30 11.99 10.69 3.20
CA ALA A 30 12.97 10.04 2.34
C ALA A 30 13.08 8.52 2.58
N ASP A 31 12.98 8.10 3.84
CA ASP A 31 12.80 6.69 4.21
C ASP A 31 11.36 6.23 3.95
N ARG A 32 11.22 5.21 3.12
CA ARG A 32 9.94 4.63 2.70
C ARG A 32 9.19 3.97 3.85
N ASN A 33 9.91 3.42 4.82
CA ASN A 33 9.30 2.74 5.97
C ASN A 33 8.59 3.74 6.90
N LEU A 34 8.93 5.02 6.81
CA LEU A 34 8.27 6.09 7.56
C LEU A 34 7.01 6.63 6.87
N LEU A 35 6.71 6.20 5.64
CA LEU A 35 5.45 6.58 4.98
C LEU A 35 4.24 5.83 5.56
N GLY A 36 4.43 4.60 6.03
CA GLY A 36 3.37 3.80 6.66
C GLY A 36 2.77 4.46 7.91
N PRO A 37 3.58 4.89 8.90
CA PRO A 37 3.08 5.61 10.07
C PRO A 37 2.35 6.91 9.71
N ILE A 38 2.85 7.67 8.73
CA ILE A 38 2.19 8.90 8.25
C ILE A 38 0.84 8.59 7.62
N ALA A 39 0.75 7.50 6.84
CA ALA A 39 -0.52 7.05 6.26
C ALA A 39 -1.54 6.66 7.35
N LEU A 40 -1.10 5.94 8.40
CA LEU A 40 -1.94 5.55 9.53
C LEU A 40 -2.42 6.76 10.34
N GLU A 41 -1.57 7.75 10.58
CA GLU A 41 -1.93 9.00 11.27
C GLU A 41 -3.01 9.76 10.48
N ARG A 42 -2.81 9.93 9.17
CA ARG A 42 -3.77 10.61 8.28
C ARG A 42 -5.08 9.84 8.17
N ALA A 43 -5.02 8.50 8.13
CA ALA A 43 -6.19 7.65 8.16
C ALA A 43 -6.98 7.84 9.47
N ALA A 44 -6.29 7.88 10.60
CA ALA A 44 -6.93 8.04 11.90
C ALA A 44 -7.60 9.41 12.04
N ALA A 45 -6.94 10.47 11.59
CA ALA A 45 -7.50 11.82 11.56
C ALA A 45 -8.76 11.90 10.66
N HIS A 46 -8.74 11.22 9.51
CA HIS A 46 -9.88 11.18 8.60
C HIS A 46 -11.07 10.37 9.15
N ALA A 47 -10.80 9.21 9.75
CA ALA A 47 -11.84 8.30 10.23
C ALA A 47 -12.34 8.60 11.66
N GLY A 48 -11.64 9.45 12.41
CA GLY A 48 -11.93 9.72 13.83
C GLY A 48 -11.63 8.55 14.77
N ARG A 49 -10.88 7.54 14.30
CA ARG A 49 -10.43 6.39 15.10
C ARG A 49 -9.06 5.91 14.64
N SER A 50 -8.27 5.33 15.53
CA SER A 50 -7.03 4.65 15.15
C SER A 50 -7.30 3.29 14.50
N PHE A 51 -6.39 2.87 13.63
CA PHE A 51 -6.35 1.54 13.03
C PHE A 51 -5.13 0.80 13.55
N SER A 52 -5.32 -0.44 13.98
CA SER A 52 -4.22 -1.32 14.37
C SER A 52 -3.50 -1.88 13.14
N ALA A 53 -2.27 -2.35 13.35
CA ALA A 53 -1.50 -3.08 12.36
C ALA A 53 -2.28 -4.28 11.76
N GLY A 54 -3.02 -5.03 12.59
CA GLY A 54 -3.87 -6.15 12.14
C GLY A 54 -5.06 -5.73 11.27
N GLU A 55 -5.56 -4.51 11.42
CA GLU A 55 -6.61 -3.92 10.57
C GLU A 55 -6.06 -3.30 9.28
N THR A 56 -4.74 -3.31 9.08
CA THR A 56 -4.08 -2.61 8.00
C THR A 56 -3.49 -3.58 6.98
N TRP A 57 -3.70 -3.27 5.71
CA TRP A 57 -3.07 -3.94 4.58
C TRP A 57 -2.23 -2.96 3.77
N VAL A 58 -1.06 -3.40 3.34
CA VAL A 58 -0.26 -2.75 2.29
C VAL A 58 -0.36 -3.60 1.04
N ILE A 59 -0.75 -2.95 -0.06
CA ILE A 59 -0.91 -3.59 -1.37
C ILE A 59 0.23 -3.10 -2.27
N GLY A 60 0.93 -4.03 -2.93
CA GLY A 60 2.03 -3.70 -3.83
C GLY A 60 2.51 -4.89 -4.66
N ASP A 61 3.46 -4.65 -5.56
CA ASP A 61 3.98 -5.64 -6.50
C ASP A 61 5.49 -5.87 -6.35
N THR A 62 6.11 -5.31 -5.30
CA THR A 62 7.54 -5.39 -5.08
C THR A 62 7.93 -5.85 -3.67
N PRO A 63 9.14 -6.41 -3.50
CA PRO A 63 9.69 -6.73 -2.18
C PRO A 63 9.77 -5.54 -1.22
N LYS A 64 9.86 -4.31 -1.78
CA LYS A 64 9.88 -3.09 -0.97
C LYS A 64 8.53 -2.79 -0.33
N ASP A 65 7.44 -3.21 -0.97
CA ASP A 65 6.10 -3.02 -0.43
C ASP A 65 5.83 -4.02 0.70
N ILE A 66 6.32 -5.26 0.55
CA ILE A 66 6.34 -6.28 1.62
C ILE A 66 7.12 -5.77 2.83
N ALA A 67 8.35 -5.31 2.62
CA ALA A 67 9.18 -4.76 3.71
C ALA A 67 8.52 -3.56 4.40
N CYS A 68 7.86 -2.68 3.64
CA CYS A 68 7.13 -1.53 4.18
C CYS A 68 5.95 -1.98 5.06
N ALA A 69 5.19 -2.99 4.64
CA ALA A 69 4.09 -3.57 5.40
C ALA A 69 4.58 -4.10 6.76
N HIS A 70 5.62 -4.93 6.73
CA HIS A 70 6.16 -5.56 7.94
C HIS A 70 6.85 -4.55 8.87
N ALA A 71 7.45 -3.48 8.33
CA ALA A 71 8.03 -2.41 9.13
C ALA A 71 7.01 -1.70 10.04
N ILE A 72 5.72 -1.69 9.65
CA ILE A 72 4.62 -1.17 10.48
C ILE A 72 3.77 -2.28 11.13
N GLY A 73 4.19 -3.55 11.00
CA GLY A 73 3.46 -4.72 11.48
C GLY A 73 2.17 -5.03 10.71
N ALA A 74 1.90 -4.35 9.60
CA ALA A 74 0.73 -4.57 8.76
C ALA A 74 0.90 -5.82 7.88
N ARG A 75 -0.21 -6.33 7.36
CA ARG A 75 -0.21 -7.43 6.40
C ARG A 75 0.11 -6.92 5.00
N CYS A 76 0.81 -7.71 4.21
CA CYS A 76 1.06 -7.43 2.79
C CYS A 76 0.20 -8.32 1.89
N LEU A 77 -0.55 -7.68 0.98
CA LEU A 77 -1.14 -8.33 -0.19
C LEU A 77 -0.27 -7.99 -1.40
N ALA A 78 0.54 -8.95 -1.83
CA ALA A 78 1.38 -8.80 -3.00
C ALA A 78 0.64 -9.22 -4.27
N VAL A 79 0.73 -8.41 -5.33
CA VAL A 79 0.02 -8.61 -6.60
C VAL A 79 1.05 -8.83 -7.71
N ALA A 80 1.03 -9.99 -8.35
CA ALA A 80 2.03 -10.43 -9.32
C ALA A 80 1.86 -9.80 -10.73
N THR A 81 1.22 -8.64 -10.85
CA THR A 81 1.12 -7.88 -12.11
C THR A 81 2.38 -7.06 -12.43
N GLY A 82 3.36 -7.06 -11.52
CA GLY A 82 4.58 -6.29 -11.58
C GLY A 82 5.73 -6.98 -12.31
N ARG A 83 6.95 -6.74 -11.83
CA ARG A 83 8.17 -7.40 -12.35
C ARG A 83 8.51 -8.71 -11.65
N PHE A 84 7.92 -8.95 -10.48
CA PHE A 84 8.17 -10.12 -9.65
C PHE A 84 7.03 -11.11 -9.82
N THR A 85 7.37 -12.39 -9.94
CA THR A 85 6.37 -13.47 -10.03
C THR A 85 5.72 -13.72 -8.66
N ALA A 86 4.58 -14.42 -8.65
CA ALA A 86 3.94 -14.83 -7.42
C ALA A 86 4.89 -15.62 -6.50
N GLU A 87 5.62 -16.60 -7.05
CA GLU A 87 6.61 -17.39 -6.30
C GLU A 87 7.73 -16.53 -5.70
N GLU A 88 8.19 -15.50 -6.42
CA GLU A 88 9.21 -14.58 -5.88
C GLU A 88 8.63 -13.79 -4.71
N LEU A 89 7.43 -13.24 -4.86
CA LEU A 89 6.76 -12.46 -3.81
C LEU A 89 6.49 -13.30 -2.55
N GLU A 90 6.11 -14.57 -2.71
CA GLU A 90 5.98 -15.52 -1.59
C GLU A 90 7.32 -15.72 -0.88
N ARG A 91 8.42 -15.91 -1.63
CA ARG A 91 9.77 -16.06 -1.05
C ARG A 91 10.26 -14.81 -0.33
N TYR A 92 9.81 -13.62 -0.76
CA TYR A 92 10.06 -12.37 -0.03
C TYR A 92 9.20 -12.21 1.23
N GLY A 93 8.27 -13.12 1.49
CA GLY A 93 7.50 -13.21 2.72
C GLY A 93 6.16 -12.48 2.70
N ALA A 94 5.58 -12.20 1.53
CA ALA A 94 4.23 -11.63 1.46
C ALA A 94 3.21 -12.49 2.25
N ASP A 95 2.34 -11.84 3.03
CA ASP A 95 1.31 -12.54 3.82
C ASP A 95 0.24 -13.18 2.92
N LYS A 96 -0.05 -12.54 1.78
CA LYS A 96 -0.89 -13.10 0.72
C LYS A 96 -0.36 -12.67 -0.64
N VAL A 97 -0.45 -13.59 -1.61
CA VAL A 97 -0.09 -13.33 -3.00
C VAL A 97 -1.28 -13.65 -3.90
N VAL A 98 -1.50 -12.80 -4.90
CA VAL A 98 -2.52 -12.97 -5.96
C VAL A 98 -1.91 -12.64 -7.31
N GLU A 99 -2.40 -13.27 -8.37
CA GLU A 99 -1.94 -12.98 -9.75
C GLU A 99 -2.40 -11.59 -10.18
N THR A 100 -3.66 -11.25 -9.87
CA THR A 100 -4.26 -9.96 -10.16
C THR A 100 -5.07 -9.44 -8.97
N LEU A 101 -5.42 -8.15 -9.00
CA LEU A 101 -6.33 -7.60 -7.99
C LEU A 101 -7.76 -8.15 -8.11
N GLU A 102 -8.15 -8.73 -9.25
CA GLU A 102 -9.47 -9.36 -9.43
C GLU A 102 -9.58 -10.60 -8.54
N ASP A 103 -8.50 -11.37 -8.41
CA ASP A 103 -8.46 -12.56 -7.57
C ASP A 103 -8.61 -12.23 -6.08
N ALA A 104 -8.29 -10.99 -5.68
CA ALA A 104 -8.39 -10.57 -4.28
C ALA A 104 -9.83 -10.41 -3.78
N ALA A 105 -10.81 -10.35 -4.68
CA ALA A 105 -12.23 -10.14 -4.33
C ALA A 105 -12.81 -11.26 -3.45
N ASP A 106 -12.23 -12.45 -3.49
CA ASP A 106 -12.73 -13.62 -2.77
C ASP A 106 -12.29 -13.67 -1.28
N PHE A 107 -11.47 -12.71 -0.82
CA PHE A 107 -10.84 -12.78 0.51
C PHE A 107 -10.95 -11.51 1.38
N ILE A 108 -11.54 -10.43 0.87
CA ILE A 108 -11.67 -9.11 1.54
C ILE A 108 -13.14 -8.83 1.82
#